data_AF-I6S0N7-F1
#
_entry.id   AF-I6S0N7-F1
#
_cell.length_a   1.000
_cell.length_b   1.000
_cell.length_c   1.000
_cell.angle_alpha   90.00
_cell.angle_beta   90.00
_cell.angle_gamma   90.00
#
_symmetry.space_group_name_H-M   'P 1'
#
loop_
_entity.id
_entity.type
_entity.pdbx_description
1 polymer ?
#
loop_
_entity_poly.entity_id
_entity_poly.type
_entity_poly.pdbx_seq_one_letter_code
_entity_poly.pdbx_strand_id
1 'polypeptide(L)'
;MDEIIREIGAIARALDSISNIEFQEVDLTRGQYLYLVRICEHPGIIQEKLAEMINVDRTTTARAVKKLIAKDLIKSMPDKKIKR
;
A
#
# COMPACT_ATOMS: atom_id res chain seq x y z
N MET A 1 -5.28 -26.02 12.00
CA MET A 1 -4.39 -25.06 11.29
C MET A 1 -5.15 -24.38 10.16
N ASP A 2 -5.82 -25.16 9.31
CA ASP A 2 -6.55 -24.67 8.12
C ASP A 2 -7.73 -23.75 8.45
N GLU A 3 -8.46 -24.02 9.54
CA GLU A 3 -9.57 -23.16 10.00
C GLU A 3 -9.08 -21.77 10.41
N ILE A 4 -7.95 -21.69 11.13
CA ILE A 4 -7.37 -20.42 11.57
C ILE A 4 -6.97 -19.55 10.35
N ILE A 5 -6.31 -20.15 9.35
CA ILE A 5 -5.92 -19.43 8.13
C ILE A 5 -7.17 -18.95 7.36
N ARG A 6 -8.22 -19.77 7.34
CA ARG A 6 -9.49 -19.41 6.68
C ARG A 6 -10.16 -18.23 7.37
N GLU A 7 -10.21 -18.22 8.70
CA GLU A 7 -10.78 -17.13 9.49
C GLU A 7 -9.98 -15.84 9.36
N ILE A 8 -8.65 -15.91 9.45
CA ILE A 8 -7.77 -14.74 9.20
C ILE A 8 -8.04 -14.16 7.81
N GLY A 9 -8.14 -15.02 6.79
CA GLY A 9 -8.45 -14.59 5.44
C GLY A 9 -9.84 -13.96 5.32
N ALA A 10 -10.84 -14.46 6.05
CA ALA A 10 -12.18 -13.89 6.07
C ALA A 10 -12.19 -12.50 6.71
N ILE A 11 -11.54 -12.34 7.86
CA ILE A 11 -11.41 -11.04 8.55
C ILE A 11 -10.69 -10.03 7.66
N ALA A 12 -9.56 -10.42 7.06
CA ALA A 12 -8.79 -9.54 6.18
C ALA A 12 -9.62 -9.05 4.98
N ARG A 13 -10.38 -9.93 4.33
CA ARG A 13 -11.26 -9.55 3.20
C ARG A 13 -12.46 -8.71 3.63
N ALA A 14 -13.02 -8.96 4.80
CA ALA A 14 -14.11 -8.14 5.33
C ALA A 14 -13.64 -6.71 5.60
N LEU A 15 -12.47 -6.55 6.23
CA LEU A 15 -11.87 -5.23 6.47
C LEU A 15 -11.52 -4.51 5.16
N ASP A 16 -10.96 -5.22 4.17
CA ASP A 16 -10.70 -4.64 2.85
C ASP A 16 -11.99 -4.20 2.15
N SER A 17 -13.06 -4.99 2.25
CA SER A 17 -14.36 -4.66 1.66
C SER A 17 -14.97 -3.41 2.28
N ILE A 18 -14.91 -3.28 3.60
CA ILE A 18 -15.36 -2.07 4.31
C ILE A 18 -14.52 -0.87 3.87
N SER A 19 -13.18 -1.01 3.89
CA SER A 19 -12.26 0.07 3.50
C SER A 19 -12.49 0.52 2.06
N ASN A 20 -12.83 -0.40 1.15
CA ASN A 20 -13.13 -0.08 -0.24
C ASN A 20 -14.39 0.76 -0.42
N ILE A 21 -15.39 0.58 0.45
CA ILE A 21 -16.62 1.37 0.44
C ILE A 21 -16.34 2.75 1.05
N GLU A 22 -15.78 2.78 2.26
CA GLU A 22 -15.55 4.03 3.01
C GLU A 22 -14.55 4.96 2.31
N PHE A 23 -13.50 4.40 1.68
CA PHE A 23 -12.47 5.20 1.02
C PHE A 23 -12.74 5.46 -0.46
N GLN A 24 -13.94 5.15 -0.94
CA GLN A 24 -14.33 5.43 -2.33
C GLN A 24 -14.34 6.94 -2.62
N GLU A 25 -14.85 7.75 -1.70
CA GLU A 25 -14.99 9.21 -1.88
C GLU A 25 -13.65 9.94 -1.94
N VAL A 26 -12.63 9.38 -1.29
CA VAL A 26 -11.26 9.93 -1.24
C VAL A 26 -10.31 9.19 -2.19
N ASP A 27 -10.85 8.36 -3.08
CA ASP A 27 -10.10 7.59 -4.07
C ASP A 27 -8.91 6.80 -3.46
N LEU A 28 -9.11 6.15 -2.32
CA LEU A 28 -8.10 5.34 -1.62
C LEU A 28 -8.47 3.84 -1.53
N THR A 29 -9.25 3.38 -2.50
CA THR A 29 -9.72 1.98 -2.59
C THR A 29 -8.64 1.01 -3.08
N ARG A 30 -8.96 -0.27 -3.00
CA ARG A 30 -8.14 -1.43 -3.42
C ARG A 30 -6.82 -1.49 -2.68
N GLY A 31 -6.87 -1.34 -1.36
CA GLY A 31 -5.70 -1.39 -0.47
C GLY A 31 -4.71 -0.22 -0.62
N GLN A 32 -5.03 0.82 -1.40
CA GLN A 32 -4.12 1.96 -1.60
C GLN A 32 -3.84 2.72 -0.29
N TYR A 33 -4.83 2.78 0.60
CA TYR A 33 -4.67 3.40 1.92
C TYR A 33 -3.52 2.78 2.74
N LEU A 34 -3.29 1.46 2.65
CA LEU A 34 -2.21 0.79 3.37
C LEU A 34 -0.84 1.34 2.97
N TYR A 35 -0.62 1.55 1.68
CA TYR A 35 0.62 2.13 1.17
C TYR A 35 0.80 3.58 1.64
N LEU A 36 -0.27 4.37 1.59
CA LEU A 36 -0.22 5.77 2.01
C LEU A 36 0.11 5.90 3.50
N VAL A 37 -0.58 5.13 4.36
CA VAL A 37 -0.32 5.11 5.81
C VAL A 37 1.15 4.78 6.10
N ARG A 38 1.69 3.72 5.50
CA ARG A 38 3.09 3.33 5.71
C ARG A 38 4.10 4.37 5.21
N ILE A 39 3.79 5.08 4.12
CA ILE A 39 4.65 6.17 3.62
C ILE A 39 4.61 7.38 4.58
N CYS A 40 3.44 7.69 5.12
CA CYS A 40 3.29 8.76 6.12
C CYS A 40 4.00 8.42 7.44
N GLU A 41 3.94 7.16 7.88
CA GLU A 41 4.67 6.67 9.07
C GLU A 41 6.19 6.64 8.86
N HIS A 42 6.65 6.44 7.62
CA HIS A 42 8.05 6.31 7.27
C HIS A 42 8.44 7.23 6.10
N PRO A 43 8.55 8.55 6.32
CA PRO A 43 8.94 9.48 5.28
C PRO A 43 10.30 9.11 4.64
N GLY A 44 10.35 9.11 3.31
CA GLY A 44 11.55 8.75 2.55
C GLY A 44 11.79 7.24 2.38
N ILE A 45 10.83 6.39 2.76
CA ILE A 45 10.93 4.95 2.55
C ILE A 45 11.08 4.58 1.08
N ILE A 46 11.97 3.62 0.80
CA ILE A 46 12.16 3.05 -0.53
C ILE A 46 11.12 1.95 -0.82
N GLN A 47 10.76 1.76 -2.10
CA GLN A 47 9.72 0.81 -2.50
C GLN A 47 9.99 -0.63 -2.07
N GLU A 48 11.27 -1.05 -2.05
CA GLU A 48 11.65 -2.38 -1.58
C GLU A 48 11.26 -2.59 -0.12
N LYS A 49 11.57 -1.63 0.75
CA LYS A 49 11.21 -1.72 2.16
C LYS A 49 9.71 -1.61 2.40
N LEU A 50 9.02 -0.79 1.60
CA LEU A 50 7.56 -0.67 1.63
C LEU A 50 6.87 -2.00 1.30
N ALA A 51 7.36 -2.71 0.27
CA ALA A 51 6.85 -4.03 -0.12
C ALA A 51 7.03 -5.07 1.01
N GLU A 52 8.19 -5.08 1.66
CA GLU A 52 8.46 -5.94 2.81
C GLU A 52 7.49 -5.68 3.98
N MET A 53 7.27 -4.41 4.36
CA MET A 53 6.42 -4.09 5.51
C MET A 53 4.95 -4.46 5.29
N ILE A 54 4.48 -4.39 4.05
CA ILE A 54 3.10 -4.73 3.68
C ILE A 54 2.97 -6.24 3.41
N ASN A 55 4.08 -6.98 3.32
CA ASN A 55 4.14 -8.39 2.94
C ASN A 55 3.53 -8.65 1.54
N VAL A 56 3.86 -7.79 0.57
CA VAL A 56 3.36 -7.87 -0.81
C VAL A 56 4.52 -7.82 -1.80
N ASP A 57 4.34 -8.40 -2.98
CA ASP A 57 5.37 -8.40 -4.02
C ASP A 57 5.71 -6.98 -4.54
N ARG A 58 6.90 -6.85 -5.13
CA ARG A 58 7.41 -5.56 -5.63
C ARG A 58 6.57 -4.99 -6.77
N THR A 59 5.97 -5.83 -7.61
CA THR A 59 5.20 -5.37 -8.77
C THR A 59 3.87 -4.77 -8.35
N THR A 60 3.19 -5.38 -7.38
CA THR A 60 1.95 -4.84 -6.78
C THR A 60 2.24 -3.54 -6.04
N THR A 61 3.34 -3.49 -5.27
CA THR A 61 3.79 -2.27 -4.59
C THR A 61 4.08 -1.13 -5.58
N ALA A 62 4.84 -1.40 -6.65
CA ALA A 62 5.15 -0.40 -7.67
C ALA A 62 3.88 0.15 -8.36
N ARG A 63 2.89 -0.71 -8.64
CA ARG A 63 1.60 -0.30 -9.20
C ARG A 63 0.81 0.59 -8.24
N ALA A 64 0.76 0.25 -6.95
CA ALA A 64 0.08 1.04 -5.94
C ALA A 64 0.74 2.42 -5.76
N VAL A 65 2.07 2.46 -5.63
CA VAL A 65 2.85 3.70 -5.53
C VAL A 65 2.63 4.59 -6.76
N LYS A 66 2.64 4.02 -7.98
CA LYS A 66 2.38 4.79 -9.21
C LYS A 66 0.98 5.42 -9.20
N LYS A 67 -0.05 4.73 -8.69
CA LYS A 67 -1.40 5.28 -8.56
C LYS A 67 -1.46 6.41 -7.53
N LEU A 68 -0.81 6.26 -6.38
CA LEU A 68 -0.76 7.31 -5.37
C LEU A 68 -0.06 8.57 -5.87
N ILE A 69 1.03 8.42 -6.65
CA ILE A 69 1.70 9.55 -7.32
C ILE A 69 0.77 10.21 -8.34
N ALA A 70 0.05 9.42 -9.14
CA ALA A 70 -0.89 9.96 -10.14
C ALA A 70 -2.05 10.76 -9.52
N LYS A 71 -2.37 10.51 -8.25
CA LYS A 71 -3.37 11.23 -7.46
C LYS A 71 -2.79 12.42 -6.67
N ASP A 72 -1.50 12.71 -6.85
CA ASP A 72 -0.74 13.71 -6.10
C ASP A 72 -0.77 13.52 -4.56
N LEU A 73 -0.99 12.29 -4.10
CA LEU A 73 -1.01 11.95 -2.67
C LEU A 73 0.41 11.73 -2.11
N ILE A 74 1.35 11.33 -2.96
CA ILE A 74 2.77 11.14 -2.61
C ILE A 74 3.66 11.62 -3.75
N LYS A 75 4.94 11.89 -3.44
CA LYS A 75 5.96 12.25 -4.43
C LYS A 75 7.17 11.34 -4.32
N SER A 76 7.67 10.88 -5.47
CA SER A 76 8.94 10.17 -5.54
C SER A 76 10.05 11.18 -5.73
N MET A 77 11.07 11.12 -4.89
CA MET A 77 12.27 11.93 -5.05
C MET A 77 13.41 11.06 -5.58
N PRO A 78 14.16 11.54 -6.61
CA PRO A 78 15.39 10.86 -7.00
C PRO A 78 16.38 10.93 -5.83
N ASP A 79 17.02 9.79 -5.55
CA ASP A 79 18.07 9.76 -4.56
C ASP A 79 19.27 10.57 -5.08
N LYS A 80 19.63 11.65 -4.39
CA LYS A 80 20.77 12.49 -4.76
C LYS A 80 22.10 11.74 -4.73
N LYS A 81 22.17 10.58 -4.06
CA LYS A 81 23.37 9.73 -3.99
C LYS A 81 23.46 8.68 -5.09
N ILE A 82 22.36 8.34 -5.75
CA ILE A 82 22.35 7.34 -6.83
C ILE A 82 22.03 8.06 -8.14
N LYS A 83 23.08 8.58 -8.79
CA LYS A 83 23.02 8.93 -10.21
C LYS A 83 22.86 7.62 -10.99
N ARG A 84 21.70 7.41 -11.60
CA ARG A 84 21.61 6.54 -12.77
C ARG A 84 22.16 7.27 -13.98
#